data_AF-A0A7K4XLD8-F1
#
_entry.id   AF-A0A7K4XLD8-F1
#
_cell.length_a   1.000
_cell.length_b   1.000
_cell.length_c   1.000
_cell.angle_alpha   90.00
_cell.angle_beta   90.00
_cell.angle_gamma   90.00
#
_symmetry.space_group_name_H-M   'P 1'
#
loop_
_entity.id
_entity.type
_entity.pdbx_description
1 polymer ?
#
loop_
_entity_poly.entity_id
_entity_poly.type
_entity_poly.pdbx_seq_one_letter_code
_entity_poly.pdbx_strand_id
1 'polypeptide(L)'
;RIRDILASDSVDLDTALVFVNVIYFKGIWKTAFKEEHTREEPFNVTEQESRPVQMMRQNSTFKLARVEEDKIKILELPYASGELSLLVLLPDDISGLAQLENKISFEKLAEWTSSEAMEEKRVKVYL
;
A
#
# COMPACT_ATOMS: atom_id res chain seq x y z
N ARG A 1 13.02 11.52 10.88
CA ARG A 1 11.86 10.65 11.20
C ARG A 1 12.27 9.43 12.00
N ILE A 2 13.46 8.86 11.77
CA ILE A 2 14.00 7.76 12.58
C ILE A 2 15.03 8.35 13.55
N ARG A 3 14.90 8.02 14.83
CA ARG A 3 15.82 8.34 15.93
C ARG A 3 16.01 7.06 16.74
N ASP A 4 17.09 7.00 17.53
CA ASP A 4 17.33 5.90 18.48
C ASP A 4 17.32 4.52 17.80
N ILE A 5 17.99 4.40 16.64
CA ILE A 5 18.08 3.15 15.84
C ILE A 5 18.71 2.01 16.66
N LEU A 6 19.61 2.37 17.57
CA LEU A 6 20.22 1.47 18.53
C LEU A 6 19.74 1.88 19.92
N ALA A 7 19.20 0.92 20.66
CA ALA A 7 18.89 1.11 22.06
C ALA A 7 20.19 1.31 22.85
N SER A 8 20.12 2.03 23.98
CA SER A 8 21.29 2.43 24.77
C SER A 8 22.12 1.26 25.31
N ASP A 9 21.54 0.06 25.36
CA ASP A 9 22.12 -1.20 25.84
C ASP A 9 22.40 -2.21 24.71
N SER A 10 22.23 -1.81 23.44
CA SER A 10 22.40 -2.70 22.28
C SER A 10 23.85 -2.90 21.83
N VAL A 11 24.79 -2.16 22.43
CA VAL A 11 26.23 -2.26 22.16
C VAL A 11 27.01 -2.20 23.46
N ASP A 12 28.06 -3.01 23.55
CA ASP A 12 28.91 -3.15 24.73
C ASP A 12 30.40 -3.24 24.34
N LEU A 13 31.26 -3.56 25.32
CA LEU A 13 32.70 -3.64 25.13
C LEU A 13 33.13 -4.83 24.24
N ASP A 14 32.28 -5.84 24.07
CA ASP A 14 32.56 -7.04 23.28
C ASP A 14 31.94 -6.95 21.87
N THR A 15 31.22 -5.88 21.57
CA THR A 15 30.59 -5.66 20.27
C THR A 15 31.63 -5.44 19.18
N ALA A 16 31.79 -6.42 18.30
CA ALA A 16 32.79 -6.39 17.24
C ALA A 16 32.36 -5.57 16.00
N LEU A 17 31.07 -5.59 15.63
CA LEU A 17 30.55 -4.88 14.46
C LEU A 17 29.04 -4.64 14.57
N VAL A 18 28.61 -3.46 14.14
CA VAL A 18 27.18 -3.12 13.96
C VAL A 18 26.96 -2.71 12.50
N PHE A 19 25.98 -3.35 11.85
CA PHE A 19 25.57 -2.99 10.50
C PHE A 19 24.18 -2.34 10.53
N VAL A 20 24.10 -1.09 10.08
CA VAL A 20 22.86 -0.30 10.07
C VAL A 20 22.51 0.07 8.64
N ASN A 21 21.25 -0.16 8.25
CA ASN A 21 20.68 0.29 6.99
C ASN A 21 19.42 1.11 7.27
N VAL A 22 19.33 2.31 6.67
CA VAL A 22 18.17 3.19 6.77
C VAL A 22 17.77 3.66 5.38
N ILE A 23 16.49 3.44 5.03
CA ILE A 23 15.90 3.91 3.78
C ILE A 23 14.81 4.92 4.10
N TYR A 24 14.81 6.06 3.40
CA TYR A 24 13.80 7.10 3.51
C TYR A 24 13.16 7.38 2.16
N PHE A 25 11.83 7.37 2.12
CA PHE A 25 11.06 7.67 0.92
C PHE A 25 10.00 8.75 1.21
N LYS A 26 9.95 9.76 0.34
CA LYS A 26 8.89 10.77 0.30
C LYS A 26 8.61 11.12 -1.17
N GLY A 27 7.50 10.62 -1.69
CA GLY A 27 7.05 10.89 -3.04
C GLY A 27 5.86 11.86 -3.07
N ILE A 28 5.70 12.53 -4.21
CA ILE A 28 4.50 13.31 -4.55
C ILE A 28 3.70 12.48 -5.54
N TRP A 29 2.39 12.32 -5.32
CA TRP A 29 1.52 11.61 -6.27
C TRP A 29 1.53 12.29 -7.64
N LYS A 30 1.50 11.51 -8.72
CA LYS A 30 1.29 12.03 -10.08
C LYS A 30 -0.06 12.73 -10.19
N THR A 31 -1.08 12.15 -9.56
CA THR A 31 -2.42 12.74 -9.42
C THR A 31 -2.73 12.90 -7.94
N ALA A 32 -2.58 14.12 -7.43
CA ALA A 32 -2.73 14.43 -6.01
C ALA A 32 -4.20 14.33 -5.54
N PHE A 33 -4.38 13.88 -4.30
CA PHE A 33 -5.64 14.01 -3.57
C PHE A 33 -5.81 15.45 -3.13
N LYS A 34 -7.02 16.00 -3.28
CA LYS A 34 -7.33 17.33 -2.75
C LYS A 34 -7.72 17.21 -1.29
N GLU A 35 -7.11 18.02 -0.44
CA GLU A 35 -7.39 18.01 1.01
C GLU A 35 -8.88 18.27 1.30
N GLU A 36 -9.54 19.14 0.53
CA GLU A 36 -10.97 19.46 0.63
C GLU A 36 -11.91 18.24 0.44
N HIS A 37 -11.41 17.16 -0.17
CA HIS A 37 -12.17 15.93 -0.38
C HIS A 37 -11.93 14.88 0.71
N THR A 38 -10.96 15.12 1.60
CA THR A 38 -10.66 14.21 2.72
C THR A 38 -11.72 14.35 3.80
N ARG A 39 -12.23 13.22 4.29
CA ARG A 39 -13.27 13.19 5.32
C ARG A 39 -13.01 12.07 6.31
N GLU A 40 -13.53 12.24 7.52
CA GLU A 40 -13.55 11.14 8.49
C GLU A 40 -14.53 10.04 8.02
N GLU A 41 -14.04 8.81 7.96
CA GLU A 41 -14.81 7.63 7.55
C GLU A 41 -14.46 6.39 8.39
N PRO A 42 -15.39 5.44 8.54
CA PRO A 42 -15.11 4.17 9.19
C PRO A 42 -14.15 3.31 8.35
N PHE A 43 -13.08 2.82 8.97
CA PHE A 43 -12.20 1.78 8.45
C PHE A 43 -12.41 0.49 9.24
N ASN A 44 -12.87 -0.56 8.56
CA ASN A 44 -13.13 -1.85 9.18
C ASN A 44 -11.81 -2.60 9.39
N VAL A 45 -11.38 -2.67 10.64
CA VAL A 45 -10.20 -3.45 11.05
C VAL A 45 -10.54 -4.94 11.05
N THR A 46 -11.77 -5.27 11.44
CA THR A 46 -12.38 -6.60 11.34
C THR A 46 -13.83 -6.47 10.91
N GLU A 47 -14.56 -7.59 10.78
CA GLU A 47 -16.00 -7.55 10.48
C GLU A 47 -16.83 -6.92 11.61
N GLN A 48 -16.32 -6.90 12.85
CA GLN A 48 -17.02 -6.38 14.03
C GLN A 48 -16.42 -5.08 14.58
N GLU A 49 -15.18 -4.75 14.22
CA GLU A 49 -14.47 -3.56 14.70
C GLU A 49 -14.20 -2.57 13.56
N SER A 50 -14.60 -1.32 13.77
CA SER A 50 -14.32 -0.20 12.86
C SER A 50 -13.77 0.99 13.62
N ARG A 51 -12.84 1.73 13.00
CA ARG A 51 -12.22 2.94 13.58
C ARG A 51 -12.32 4.10 12.61
N PRO A 52 -12.57 5.33 13.09
CA PRO A 52 -12.57 6.50 12.21
C PRO A 52 -11.16 6.80 11.70
N VAL A 53 -11.05 7.07 10.40
CA VAL A 53 -9.81 7.48 9.73
C VAL A 53 -10.07 8.67 8.81
N GLN A 54 -9.06 9.47 8.53
CA GLN A 54 -9.14 10.51 7.49
C GLN A 54 -8.95 9.85 6.12
N MET A 55 -10.05 9.63 5.41
CA MET A 55 -10.09 8.97 4.12
C MET A 55 -9.95 10.00 3.00
N MET A 56 -8.87 9.92 2.24
CA MET A 56 -8.63 10.76 1.07
C MET A 56 -9.46 10.25 -0.12
N ARG A 57 -9.91 11.15 -1.00
CA ARG A 57 -10.80 10.79 -2.11
C ARG A 57 -10.43 11.48 -3.42
N GLN A 58 -10.46 10.73 -4.52
CA GLN A 58 -10.40 11.29 -5.86
C GLN A 58 -11.11 10.42 -6.90
N ASN A 59 -11.37 10.96 -8.08
CA ASN A 59 -11.94 10.22 -9.21
C ASN A 59 -11.11 10.54 -10.45
N SER A 60 -10.27 9.60 -10.86
CA SER A 60 -9.33 9.76 -11.96
C SER A 60 -9.10 8.43 -12.69
N THR A 61 -8.28 8.44 -13.73
CA THR A 61 -7.87 7.23 -14.45
C THR A 61 -6.63 6.64 -13.80
N PHE A 62 -6.71 5.37 -13.42
CA PHE A 62 -5.60 4.59 -12.87
C PHE A 62 -5.57 3.21 -13.51
N LYS A 63 -4.41 2.55 -13.42
CA LYS A 63 -4.29 1.13 -13.78
C LYS A 63 -4.86 0.28 -12.64
N LEU A 64 -5.73 -0.65 -13.01
CA LEU A 64 -6.45 -1.52 -12.10
C LEU A 64 -6.52 -2.94 -12.66
N ALA A 65 -6.24 -3.94 -11.83
CA ALA A 65 -6.56 -5.34 -12.12
C ALA A 65 -7.63 -5.84 -11.14
N ARG A 66 -8.44 -6.79 -11.60
CA ARG A 66 -9.35 -7.58 -10.77
C ARG A 66 -9.04 -9.04 -11.01
N VAL A 67 -8.62 -9.73 -9.95
CA VAL A 67 -8.25 -11.16 -10.00
C VAL A 67 -9.40 -11.93 -9.37
N GLU A 68 -10.32 -12.40 -10.20
CA GLU A 68 -11.55 -13.05 -9.72
C GLU A 68 -11.29 -14.35 -8.95
N GLU A 69 -10.29 -15.14 -9.37
CA GLU A 69 -9.93 -16.39 -8.69
C GLU A 69 -9.49 -16.16 -7.24
N ASP A 70 -8.72 -15.09 -7.00
CA ASP A 70 -8.21 -14.73 -5.69
C ASP A 70 -9.09 -13.70 -4.97
N LYS A 71 -10.17 -13.23 -5.60
CA LYS A 71 -11.11 -12.22 -5.09
C LYS A 71 -10.42 -10.95 -4.61
N ILE A 72 -9.46 -10.45 -5.40
CA ILE A 72 -8.73 -9.21 -5.08
C ILE A 72 -8.86 -8.17 -6.19
N LYS A 73 -8.76 -6.91 -5.79
CA LYS A 73 -8.55 -5.74 -6.66
C LYS A 73 -7.14 -5.21 -6.43
N ILE A 74 -6.46 -4.82 -7.50
CA ILE A 74 -5.14 -4.20 -7.44
C ILE A 74 -5.22 -2.83 -8.09
N LEU A 75 -4.74 -1.81 -7.41
CA LEU A 75 -4.68 -0.43 -7.88
C LEU A 75 -3.23 0.05 -7.93
N GLU A 76 -2.82 0.67 -9.03
CA GLU A 76 -1.53 1.35 -9.15
C GLU A 76 -1.69 2.87 -9.02
N LEU A 77 -0.97 3.45 -8.06
CA LEU A 77 -0.90 4.88 -7.81
C LEU A 77 0.51 5.42 -8.12
N PRO A 78 0.74 6.01 -9.30
CA PRO A 78 2.05 6.50 -9.68
C PRO A 78 2.45 7.77 -8.92
N TYR A 79 3.74 7.90 -8.61
CA TYR A 79 4.36 9.14 -8.15
C TYR A 79 4.73 10.05 -9.33
N ALA A 80 5.00 11.33 -9.07
CA ALA A 80 5.07 12.39 -10.07
C ALA A 80 6.12 12.18 -11.17
N SER A 81 7.26 11.55 -10.87
CA SER A 81 8.27 11.23 -11.90
C SER A 81 7.86 10.05 -12.79
N GLY A 82 6.89 9.23 -12.37
CA GLY A 82 6.51 7.99 -13.05
C GLY A 82 7.50 6.83 -12.86
N GLU A 83 8.61 7.04 -12.13
CA GLU A 83 9.61 6.00 -11.85
C GLU A 83 9.20 5.05 -10.72
N LEU A 84 8.27 5.50 -9.87
CA LEU A 84 7.78 4.76 -8.72
C LEU A 84 6.25 4.80 -8.72
N SER A 85 5.66 3.71 -8.23
CA SER A 85 4.23 3.58 -7.98
C SER A 85 3.99 2.87 -6.65
N LEU A 86 2.88 3.20 -5.99
CA LEU A 86 2.33 2.39 -4.90
C LEU A 86 1.31 1.40 -5.51
N LEU A 87 1.46 0.12 -5.19
CA LEU A 87 0.46 -0.90 -5.48
C LEU A 87 -0.38 -1.17 -4.23
N VAL A 88 -1.70 -1.09 -4.37
CA VAL A 88 -2.65 -1.43 -3.30
C VAL A 88 -3.41 -2.68 -3.71
N LEU A 89 -3.20 -3.77 -2.97
CA LEU A 89 -3.93 -5.02 -3.15
C LEU A 89 -5.03 -5.08 -2.09
N LEU A 90 -6.28 -5.13 -2.53
CA LEU A 90 -7.47 -5.08 -1.67
C LEU A 90 -8.33 -6.34 -1.88
N PRO A 91 -8.44 -7.22 -0.89
CA PRO A 91 -9.41 -8.31 -0.89
C PRO A 91 -10.85 -7.79 -1.00
N ASP A 92 -11.73 -8.53 -1.67
CA ASP A 92 -13.15 -8.20 -1.76
C ASP A 92 -13.85 -8.33 -0.39
N ASP A 93 -13.41 -9.26 0.46
CA ASP A 93 -13.93 -9.51 1.80
C ASP A 93 -13.02 -8.87 2.89
N ILE A 94 -13.61 -8.30 3.94
CA ILE A 94 -12.87 -7.65 5.05
C ILE A 94 -11.90 -8.62 5.74
N SER A 95 -12.29 -9.88 5.88
CA SER A 95 -11.50 -10.96 6.47
C SER A 95 -10.56 -11.67 5.47
N GLY A 96 -10.50 -11.22 4.21
CA GLY A 96 -9.76 -11.87 3.12
C GLY A 96 -8.24 -11.69 3.14
N LEU A 97 -7.71 -10.77 3.96
CA LEU A 97 -6.27 -10.43 3.96
C LEU A 97 -5.39 -11.64 4.28
N ALA A 98 -5.76 -12.46 5.27
CA ALA A 98 -4.97 -13.63 5.65
C ALA A 98 -4.84 -14.65 4.50
N GLN A 99 -5.86 -14.79 3.64
CA GLN A 99 -5.80 -15.68 2.49
C GLN A 99 -4.89 -15.10 1.39
N LEU A 100 -4.94 -13.79 1.18
CA LEU A 100 -4.05 -13.10 0.25
C LEU A 100 -2.58 -13.24 0.69
N GLU A 101 -2.28 -13.02 1.97
CA GLU A 101 -0.92 -13.15 2.52
C GLU A 101 -0.33 -14.56 2.36
N ASN A 102 -1.16 -15.60 2.48
CA ASN A 102 -0.70 -16.98 2.26
C ASN A 102 -0.50 -17.33 0.79
N LYS A 103 -1.12 -16.59 -0.12
CA LYS A 103 -1.07 -16.84 -1.57
C LYS A 103 -0.06 -15.96 -2.29
N ILE A 104 0.29 -14.81 -1.74
CA ILE A 104 1.17 -13.87 -2.44
C ILE A 104 2.58 -14.47 -2.59
N SER A 105 3.08 -14.45 -3.81
CA SER A 105 4.44 -14.82 -4.17
C SER A 105 4.99 -13.83 -5.19
N PHE A 106 6.28 -13.89 -5.49
CA PHE A 106 6.86 -13.07 -6.55
C PHE A 106 6.18 -13.33 -7.90
N GLU A 107 5.95 -14.60 -8.22
CA GLU A 107 5.33 -15.04 -9.48
C GLU A 107 3.89 -14.53 -9.59
N LYS A 108 3.08 -14.72 -8.54
CA LYS A 108 1.70 -14.23 -8.51
C LYS A 108 1.64 -12.71 -8.57
N LEU A 109 2.51 -12.02 -7.85
CA LEU A 109 2.54 -10.55 -7.89
C LEU A 109 2.92 -10.05 -9.29
N ALA A 110 3.92 -10.66 -9.94
CA ALA A 110 4.32 -10.31 -11.31
C ALA A 110 3.21 -10.59 -12.32
N GLU A 111 2.49 -11.69 -12.17
CA GLU A 111 1.33 -12.04 -12.99
C GLU A 111 0.20 -11.02 -12.83
N TRP A 112 -0.25 -10.78 -11.59
CA TRP A 112 -1.38 -9.89 -11.32
C TRP A 112 -1.11 -8.42 -11.68
N THR A 113 0.17 -8.01 -11.71
CA THR A 113 0.60 -6.64 -12.01
C THR A 113 1.20 -6.49 -13.41
N SER A 114 1.09 -7.53 -14.24
CA SER A 114 1.53 -7.49 -15.63
C SER A 114 0.80 -6.42 -16.44
N SER A 115 1.41 -5.98 -17.55
CA SER A 115 0.80 -4.97 -18.42
C SER A 115 -0.48 -5.47 -19.08
N GLU A 116 -0.61 -6.79 -19.22
CA GLU A 116 -1.78 -7.47 -19.76
C GLU A 116 -2.93 -7.56 -18.74
N ALA A 117 -2.62 -7.72 -17.44
CA ALA A 117 -3.63 -7.81 -16.38
C ALA A 117 -4.16 -6.44 -15.92
N MET A 118 -3.33 -5.40 -15.97
CA MET A 118 -3.64 -4.07 -15.45
C MET A 118 -4.26 -3.17 -16.52
N GLU A 119 -5.53 -2.83 -16.37
CA GLU A 119 -6.27 -1.99 -17.32
C GLU A 119 -6.42 -0.55 -16.82
N GLU A 120 -6.25 0.43 -17.70
CA GLU A 120 -6.54 1.83 -17.37
C GLU A 120 -8.06 2.07 -17.30
N LYS A 121 -8.55 2.44 -16.11
CA LYS A 121 -9.96 2.69 -15.86
C LYS A 121 -10.16 3.95 -15.05
N ARG A 122 -11.24 4.67 -15.35
CA ARG A 122 -11.71 5.76 -14.50
C ARG A 122 -12.35 5.17 -13.23
N VAL A 123 -11.77 5.45 -12.08
CA VAL A 123 -12.15 4.85 -10.80
C VAL A 123 -12.19 5.91 -9.70
N LYS A 124 -13.14 5.75 -8.77
CA LYS A 124 -13.15 6.49 -7.51
C LYS A 124 -12.22 5.80 -6.53
N VAL A 125 -11.17 6.48 -6.11
CA VAL A 125 -10.18 5.97 -5.16
C VAL A 125 -10.47 6.59 -3.79
N TYR A 126 -10.51 5.72 -2.78
CA TYR A 126 -10.61 6.04 -1.37
C TYR A 126 -9.37 5.42 -0.71
N LEU A 127 -8.51 6.25 -0.12
CA LEU A 127 -7.24 5.82 0.49
C LEU A 127 -7.04 6.45 1.87
#